data_AF-A0A820NJ64-F1
#
_entry.id   AF-A0A820NJ64-F1
#
_cell.length_a   1.000
_cell.length_b   1.000
_cell.length_c   1.000
_cell.angle_alpha   90.00
_cell.angle_beta   90.00
_cell.angle_gamma   90.00
#
_symmetry.space_group_name_H-M   'P 1'
#
loop_
_entity.id
_entity.type
_entity.pdbx_description
1 polymer ?
#
loop_
_entity_poly.entity_id
_entity_poly.type
_entity_poly.pdbx_seq_one_letter_code
_entity_poly.pdbx_strand_id
1 'polypeptide(L)'
;DLIKHSTDELNLVVIASTGEDRRINMYSGEDSSGSSNDYTERRSLAITIPDYSLIEIHGEKFYVFNVYIAGRHLCSRRYREFDSLHQLLKQEYPDFPFSPLPKKWPFKLSDQQLDTRRRGLEQYIEKSK
;
A
#
# COMPACT_ATOMS: atom_id res chain seq x y z
N ASP A 1 3.74 7.67 35.46
CA ASP A 1 3.17 8.74 34.61
C ASP A 1 3.51 8.54 33.15
N LEU A 2 2.57 8.10 32.30
CA LEU A 2 2.76 8.17 30.84
C LEU A 2 1.47 7.90 30.05
N ILE A 3 0.41 8.67 30.32
CA ILE A 3 -0.64 8.91 29.32
C ILE A 3 -1.05 10.38 29.46
N LYS A 4 -0.33 11.27 28.77
CA LYS A 4 -0.73 12.68 28.60
C LYS A 4 -0.83 13.01 27.12
N HIS A 5 -2.09 13.20 26.73
CA HIS A 5 -2.59 14.01 25.61
C HIS A 5 -2.10 13.68 24.20
N SER A 6 -2.92 12.90 23.48
CA SER A 6 -3.26 13.20 22.09
C SER A 6 -4.78 13.11 21.97
N THR A 7 -5.44 14.22 21.71
CA THR A 7 -6.86 14.28 21.34
C THR A 7 -6.98 13.82 19.89
N ASP A 8 -6.85 12.51 19.67
CA ASP A 8 -7.09 11.89 18.37
C ASP A 8 -8.51 11.32 18.38
N GLU A 9 -9.45 12.08 17.83
CA GLU A 9 -10.84 11.65 17.74
C GLU A 9 -11.04 10.77 16.51
N LEU A 10 -11.26 9.47 16.75
CA LEU A 10 -11.63 8.51 15.72
C LEU A 10 -13.13 8.62 15.44
N ASN A 11 -13.48 9.18 14.28
CA ASN A 11 -14.86 9.17 13.79
C ASN A 11 -15.17 7.85 13.07
N LEU A 12 -15.93 6.99 13.73
CA LEU A 12 -16.49 5.76 13.16
C LEU A 12 -17.76 6.10 12.37
N VAL A 13 -17.71 5.91 11.05
CA VAL A 13 -18.91 5.96 10.20
C VAL A 13 -19.43 4.53 10.05
N VAL A 14 -20.55 4.23 10.72
CA VAL A 14 -21.29 2.98 10.53
C VAL A 14 -22.14 3.13 9.27
N ILE A 15 -21.78 2.42 8.22
CA ILE A 15 -22.60 2.33 7.01
C ILE A 15 -23.58 1.17 7.24
N ALA A 16 -24.85 1.51 7.48
CA ALA A 16 -25.89 0.51 7.56
C ALA A 16 -26.08 -0.12 6.17
N SER A 17 -25.80 -1.42 6.04
CA SER A 17 -26.17 -2.18 4.86
C SER A 17 -27.69 -2.20 4.77
N THR A 18 -28.24 -1.56 3.73
CA THR A 18 -29.66 -1.56 3.44
C THR A 18 -30.08 -2.97 3.01
N GLY A 19 -30.52 -3.78 3.97
CA GLY A 19 -31.68 -4.67 3.88
C GLY A 19 -31.75 -5.79 2.83
N GLU A 20 -30.84 -5.92 1.86
CA GLU A 20 -30.95 -6.93 0.80
C GLU A 20 -29.88 -8.03 0.80
N ASP A 21 -28.93 -8.05 1.74
CA ASP A 21 -27.92 -9.14 1.86
C ASP A 21 -28.30 -10.23 2.88
N ARG A 22 -29.60 -10.56 2.98
CA ARG A 22 -30.08 -11.77 3.66
C ARG A 22 -30.54 -12.81 2.65
N ARG A 23 -29.60 -13.33 1.86
CA ARG A 23 -29.71 -14.68 1.29
C ARG A 23 -28.42 -15.44 1.56
N ILE A 24 -28.27 -15.87 2.81
CA ILE A 24 -27.52 -17.08 3.15
C ILE A 24 -28.25 -18.22 2.43
N ASN A 25 -27.86 -18.46 1.18
CA ASN A 25 -28.32 -19.62 0.43
C ASN A 25 -27.24 -20.70 0.56
N MET A 26 -27.45 -21.54 1.56
CA MET A 26 -26.83 -22.84 1.71
C MET A 26 -27.16 -23.69 0.48
N TYR A 27 -26.25 -23.75 -0.49
CA TYR A 27 -26.20 -24.81 -1.50
C TYR A 27 -24.77 -25.31 -1.63
N SER A 28 -24.60 -26.57 -1.27
CA SER A 28 -23.46 -27.42 -1.63
C SER A 28 -23.39 -27.58 -3.15
N GLY A 29 -22.18 -27.53 -3.71
CA GLY A 29 -21.88 -27.84 -5.11
C GLY A 29 -20.40 -27.67 -5.37
N GLU A 30 -19.71 -28.79 -5.60
CA GLU A 30 -18.27 -28.90 -5.82
C GLU A 30 -17.86 -28.40 -7.21
N ASP A 31 -17.61 -27.10 -7.37
CA ASP A 31 -17.07 -26.60 -8.64
C ASP A 31 -16.05 -25.48 -8.36
N SER A 32 -14.78 -25.87 -8.44
CA SER A 32 -13.64 -24.97 -8.45
C SER A 32 -13.79 -24.00 -9.64
N SER A 33 -14.41 -22.85 -9.42
CA SER A 33 -14.50 -21.77 -10.41
C SER A 33 -14.15 -20.46 -9.72
N GLY A 34 -13.11 -19.81 -10.25
CA GLY A 34 -12.43 -18.69 -9.61
C GLY A 34 -13.39 -17.58 -9.23
N SER A 35 -13.34 -17.18 -7.96
CA SER A 35 -13.80 -15.86 -7.53
C SER A 35 -12.99 -14.82 -8.30
N SER A 36 -13.47 -14.44 -9.48
CA SER A 36 -12.95 -13.31 -10.23
C SER A 36 -13.31 -12.07 -9.43
N ASN A 37 -12.37 -11.63 -8.59
CA ASN A 37 -12.54 -10.41 -7.82
C ASN A 37 -12.74 -9.26 -8.81
N ASP A 38 -13.90 -8.61 -8.71
CA ASP A 38 -14.24 -7.46 -9.54
C ASP A 38 -13.48 -6.22 -9.05
N TYR A 39 -12.30 -5.98 -9.63
CA TYR A 39 -11.47 -4.80 -9.37
C TYR A 39 -11.89 -3.57 -10.20
N THR A 40 -13.12 -3.53 -10.73
CA THR A 40 -13.57 -2.38 -11.52
C THR A 40 -13.96 -1.16 -10.68
N GLU A 41 -13.99 -1.26 -9.35
CA GLU A 41 -14.25 -0.12 -8.46
C GLU A 41 -13.06 0.87 -8.46
N ARG A 42 -13.14 1.89 -9.32
CA ARG A 42 -12.11 2.94 -9.48
C ARG A 42 -12.26 4.09 -8.50
N ARG A 43 -12.29 3.84 -7.19
CA ARG A 43 -12.13 4.96 -6.23
C ARG A 43 -10.68 5.43 -6.28
N SER A 44 -10.45 6.59 -6.90
CA SER A 44 -9.12 7.19 -6.96
C SER A 44 -8.68 7.68 -5.58
N LEU A 45 -7.93 6.86 -4.85
CA LEU A 45 -7.25 7.32 -3.64
C LEU A 45 -6.13 8.29 -4.04
N ALA A 46 -6.10 9.48 -3.44
CA ALA A 46 -5.04 10.47 -3.66
C ALA A 46 -3.77 10.07 -2.88
N ILE A 47 -3.09 9.00 -3.31
CA ILE A 47 -1.86 8.49 -2.70
C ILE A 47 -0.64 9.11 -3.41
N THR A 48 0.31 9.63 -2.63
CA THR A 48 1.54 10.29 -3.12
C THR A 48 2.75 9.91 -2.28
N ILE A 49 3.95 10.04 -2.86
CA ILE A 49 5.24 9.92 -2.15
C ILE A 49 6.06 11.19 -2.44
N PRO A 50 5.79 12.31 -1.76
CA PRO A 50 6.37 13.61 -2.11
C PRO A 50 7.87 13.69 -1.82
N ASP A 51 8.37 12.94 -0.82
CA ASP A 51 9.74 13.07 -0.35
C ASP A 51 10.33 11.74 0.19
N TYR A 52 11.59 11.81 0.62
CA TYR A 52 12.31 10.76 1.30
C TYR A 52 13.18 11.34 2.42
N SER A 53 13.52 10.53 3.42
CA SER A 53 14.31 10.96 4.57
C SER A 53 15.38 9.93 4.91
N LEU A 54 16.54 10.39 5.37
CA LEU A 54 17.56 9.52 5.94
C LEU A 54 17.28 9.35 7.43
N ILE A 55 17.06 8.11 7.87
CA ILE A 55 16.82 7.78 9.27
C ILE A 55 17.91 6.84 9.78
N GLU A 56 18.10 6.82 11.09
CA GLU A 56 19.03 5.93 11.79
C GLU A 56 18.25 5.07 12.78
N ILE A 57 18.26 3.75 12.57
CA ILE A 57 17.63 2.78 13.47
C ILE A 57 18.67 1.72 13.82
N HIS A 58 18.85 1.45 15.12
CA HIS A 58 19.83 0.46 15.62
C HIS A 58 21.26 0.68 15.07
N GLY A 59 21.65 1.93 14.82
CA GLY A 59 22.97 2.28 14.25
C GLY A 59 23.08 2.07 12.73
N GLU A 60 22.04 1.60 12.05
CA GLU A 60 21.98 1.54 10.58
C GLU A 60 21.31 2.81 10.04
N LYS A 61 22.01 3.53 9.16
CA LYS A 61 21.45 4.66 8.40
C LYS A 61 20.89 4.20 7.07
N PHE A 62 19.62 4.50 6.80
CA PHE A 62 18.98 4.17 5.53
C PHE A 62 17.88 5.15 5.15
N TYR A 63 17.59 5.20 3.85
CA TYR A 63 16.54 6.06 3.31
C TYR A 63 15.16 5.39 3.42
N VAL A 64 14.18 6.17 3.85
CA VAL A 64 12.76 5.83 3.84
C VAL A 64 12.00 6.79 2.91
N PHE A 65 10.93 6.27 2.30
CA PHE A 65 10.02 7.01 1.43
C PHE A 65 8.73 7.27 2.21
N ASN A 66 8.30 8.52 2.26
CA ASN A 66 7.15 8.92 3.05
C ASN A 66 5.91 8.88 2.17
N VAL A 67 4.96 8.02 2.54
CA VAL A 67 3.72 7.79 1.79
C VAL A 67 2.62 8.62 2.42
N TYR A 68 1.86 9.32 1.60
CA TYR A 68 0.73 10.15 2.01
C TYR A 68 -0.53 9.71 1.29
N ILE A 69 -1.68 9.86 1.95
CA ILE A 69 -3.01 9.66 1.37
C ILE A 69 -3.88 10.88 1.67
N ALA A 70 -4.42 11.52 0.63
CA ALA A 70 -5.18 12.76 0.72
C ALA A 70 -4.45 13.85 1.56
N GLY A 71 -3.13 13.96 1.37
CA GLY A 71 -2.27 14.91 2.09
C GLY A 71 -1.94 14.52 3.54
N ARG A 72 -2.43 13.39 4.04
CA ARG A 72 -2.12 12.87 5.39
C ARG A 72 -0.99 11.86 5.31
N HIS A 73 0.00 11.96 6.20
CA HIS A 73 1.07 10.97 6.29
C HIS A 73 0.49 9.62 6.71
N LEU A 74 0.82 8.56 5.96
CA LEU A 74 0.35 7.20 6.21
C LEU A 74 1.45 6.35 6.83
N CYS A 75 2.63 6.34 6.20
CA CYS A 75 3.79 5.59 6.70
C CYS A 75 5.10 6.06 6.08
N SER A 76 6.22 5.63 6.68
CA SER A 76 7.57 5.79 6.14
C SER A 76 8.21 4.42 6.03
N ARG A 77 8.60 4.01 4.81
CA ARG A 77 9.10 2.65 4.54
C ARG A 77 10.38 2.67 3.72
N ARG A 78 11.31 1.76 4.00
CA ARG A 78 12.51 1.57 3.18
C ARG A 78 12.14 0.78 1.92
N TYR A 79 12.90 0.98 0.84
CA TYR A 79 12.62 0.32 -0.45
C TYR A 79 12.41 -1.20 -0.36
N ARG A 80 13.17 -1.90 0.51
CA ARG A 80 13.05 -3.37 0.67
C ARG A 80 11.65 -3.80 1.13
N GLU A 81 10.96 -2.97 1.90
CA GLU A 81 9.59 -3.28 2.36
C GLU A 81 8.58 -3.23 1.20
N PHE A 82 8.77 -2.30 0.24
CA PHE A 82 7.98 -2.27 -0.99
C PHE A 82 8.24 -3.50 -1.87
N ASP A 83 9.50 -3.94 -1.96
CA ASP A 83 9.87 -5.15 -2.71
C ASP A 83 9.27 -6.41 -2.10
N SER A 84 9.33 -6.56 -0.77
CA SER A 84 8.68 -7.66 -0.06
C SER A 84 7.16 -7.64 -0.25
N LEU A 85 6.53 -6.46 -0.15
CA LEU A 85 5.10 -6.30 -0.40
C LEU A 85 4.73 -6.68 -1.84
N HIS A 86 5.49 -6.22 -2.84
CA HIS A 86 5.27 -6.56 -4.24
C HIS A 86 5.32 -8.06 -4.49
N GLN A 87 6.27 -8.77 -3.89
CA GLN A 87 6.38 -10.22 -4.00
C GLN A 87 5.18 -10.94 -3.37
N LEU A 88 4.76 -10.50 -2.17
CA LEU A 88 3.59 -11.05 -1.49
C LEU A 88 2.31 -10.84 -2.33
N LEU A 89 2.12 -9.63 -2.87
CA LEU A 89 0.98 -9.31 -3.73
C LEU A 89 0.96 -10.15 -5.02
N LYS A 90 2.13 -10.38 -5.65
CA LYS A 90 2.22 -11.25 -6.83
C LYS A 90 1.91 -12.71 -6.51
N GLN A 91 2.22 -13.17 -5.30
CA GLN A 91 1.90 -14.53 -4.86
C GLN A 91 0.40 -14.67 -4.58
N GLU A 92 -0.20 -13.66 -3.94
CA GLU A 92 -1.63 -13.67 -3.58
C GLU A 92 -2.54 -13.46 -4.80
N TYR A 93 -2.09 -12.66 -5.78
CA TYR A 93 -2.85 -12.29 -6.96
C TYR A 93 -2.07 -12.60 -8.25
N PRO A 94 -1.88 -13.88 -8.61
CA PRO A 94 -1.04 -14.28 -9.75
C PRO A 94 -1.58 -13.78 -11.10
N ASP A 95 -2.90 -13.63 -11.22
CA ASP A 95 -3.57 -13.16 -12.44
C ASP A 95 -3.63 -11.64 -12.56
N PHE A 96 -3.23 -10.90 -11.52
CA PHE A 96 -3.24 -9.43 -11.56
C PHE A 96 -1.97 -8.90 -12.27
N PRO A 97 -2.13 -8.06 -13.32
CA PRO A 97 -0.99 -7.55 -14.09
C PRO A 97 -0.29 -6.40 -13.35
N PHE A 98 0.46 -6.72 -12.29
CA PHE A 98 1.19 -5.72 -11.52
C PHE A 98 2.17 -4.92 -12.39
N SER A 99 2.16 -3.59 -12.22
CA SER A 99 3.20 -2.73 -12.76
C SER A 99 4.59 -3.12 -12.22
N PRO A 100 5.67 -2.94 -12.99
CA PRO A 100 7.01 -3.27 -12.52
C PRO A 100 7.43 -2.34 -11.37
N LEU A 101 7.93 -2.91 -10.28
CA LEU A 101 8.56 -2.15 -9.21
C LEU A 101 9.93 -1.61 -9.67
N PRO A 102 10.36 -0.39 -9.26
CA PRO A 102 11.70 0.11 -9.54
C PRO A 102 12.76 -0.92 -9.12
N LYS A 103 13.80 -1.16 -9.94
CA LYS A 103 14.77 -2.23 -9.67
C LYS A 103 15.68 -1.93 -8.47
N LYS A 104 16.17 -3.01 -7.84
CA LYS A 104 17.27 -2.96 -6.88
C LYS A 104 18.53 -2.44 -7.56
N TRP A 105 19.32 -1.70 -6.80
CA TRP A 105 20.62 -1.19 -7.23
C TRP A 105 21.68 -1.75 -6.27
N PRO A 106 22.79 -2.31 -6.77
CA PRO A 106 23.77 -3.00 -5.92
C PRO A 106 24.70 -2.04 -5.17
N PHE A 107 24.73 -0.76 -5.53
CA PHE A 107 25.57 0.26 -4.91
C PHE A 107 24.75 1.26 -4.09
N LYS A 108 25.43 2.11 -3.31
CA LYS A 108 24.80 3.27 -2.71
C LYS A 108 24.23 4.17 -3.82
N LEU A 109 23.02 4.66 -3.60
CA LEU A 109 22.34 5.53 -4.55
C LEU A 109 22.80 6.98 -4.37
N SER A 110 22.98 7.70 -5.47
CA SER A 110 23.03 9.16 -5.45
C SER A 110 21.64 9.75 -5.18
N ASP A 111 21.58 11.04 -4.81
CA ASP A 111 20.32 11.75 -4.58
C ASP A 111 19.40 11.74 -5.82
N GLN A 112 19.99 11.86 -7.01
CA GLN A 112 19.25 11.74 -8.27
C GLN A 112 18.64 10.34 -8.45
N GLN A 113 19.36 9.29 -8.07
CA GLN A 113 18.84 7.92 -8.15
C GLN A 113 17.79 7.65 -7.06
N LEU A 114 17.91 8.26 -5.87
CA LEU A 114 16.91 8.21 -4.80
C LEU A 114 15.60 8.86 -5.25
N ASP A 115 15.66 10.05 -5.84
CA ASP A 115 14.48 10.75 -6.35
C ASP A 115 13.85 10.03 -7.55
N THR A 116 14.66 9.42 -8.42
CA THR A 116 14.16 8.54 -9.50
C THR A 116 13.42 7.33 -8.91
N ARG A 117 13.96 6.72 -7.86
CA ARG A 117 13.29 5.62 -7.15
C ARG A 117 12.00 6.09 -6.47
N ARG A 118 11.98 7.26 -5.83
CA ARG A 118 10.78 7.86 -5.21
C ARG A 118 9.65 8.00 -6.23
N ARG A 119 9.91 8.64 -7.37
CA ARG A 119 8.93 8.76 -8.47
C ARG A 119 8.44 7.41 -8.97
N GLY A 120 9.34 6.45 -9.11
CA GLY A 120 8.97 5.10 -9.55
C GLY A 120 8.08 4.36 -8.55
N LEU A 121 8.31 4.54 -7.25
CA LEU A 121 7.44 3.98 -6.20
C LEU A 121 6.06 4.65 -6.19
N GLU A 122 6.01 5.97 -6.36
CA GLU A 122 4.74 6.72 -6.48
C GLU A 122 3.90 6.20 -7.66
N GLN A 123 4.50 6.12 -8.85
CA GLN A 123 3.85 5.58 -10.04
C GLN A 123 3.41 4.11 -9.86
N TYR A 124 4.21 3.29 -9.17
CA TYR A 124 3.87 1.90 -8.90
C TYR A 124 2.59 1.78 -8.05
N ILE A 125 2.47 2.58 -7.01
CA ILE A 125 1.28 2.58 -6.13
C ILE A 125 0.07 3.18 -6.84
N GLU A 126 0.26 4.23 -7.64
CA GLU A 126 -0.82 4.83 -8.42
C GLU A 126 -1.43 3.88 -9.47
N LYS A 127 -0.59 3.04 -10.08
CA LYS A 127 -1.00 2.06 -11.11
C LYS A 127 -1.43 0.71 -10.56
N SER A 128 -1.27 0.49 -9.26
CA SER A 128 -1.81 -0.68 -8.55
C SER A 128 -3.26 -0.43 -8.06
N LYS A 129 -3.92 0.59 -8.62
CA LYS A 129 -5.34 0.91 -8.42
C LYS A 129 -6.21 0.16 -9.41
#